data_AF-X0UN51-F1
#
_entry.id   AF-X0UN51-F1
#
_cell.length_a   1.000
_cell.length_b   1.000
_cell.length_c   1.000
_cell.angle_alpha   90.00
_cell.angle_beta   90.00
_cell.angle_gamma   90.00
#
_symmetry.space_group_name_H-M   'P 1'
#
loop_
_entity.id
_entity.type
_entity.pdbx_description
1 polymer ?
#
loop_
_entity_poly.entity_id
_entity_poly.type
_entity_poly.pdbx_seq_one_letter_code
_entity_poly.pdbx_strand_id
1 'polypeptide(L)'
;TDIKIDKIEICDLRDNTYYALIHLMNRGKALTIDSRPSDAIAIALRSKAPIFVSDEVLNKSKQIEAARESVPADKSEQGKRWQDILEKLNPEDFGKYKM
;
A
#
# COMPACT_ATOMS: atom_id res chain seq x y z
N THR A 1 8.12 -23.72 21.87
CA THR A 1 7.23 -24.17 20.78
C THR A 1 7.99 -24.01 19.49
N ASP A 2 8.15 -25.09 18.72
CA ASP A 2 8.94 -25.06 17.48
C ASP A 2 8.07 -24.52 16.34
N ILE A 3 8.21 -23.21 16.08
CA ILE A 3 7.51 -22.48 15.02
C ILE A 3 8.59 -21.88 14.12
N LYS A 4 8.53 -22.21 12.83
CA LYS A 4 9.41 -21.67 11.81
C LYS A 4 8.59 -20.89 10.78
N ILE A 5 9.01 -19.66 10.47
CA ILE A 5 8.44 -18.90 9.36
C ILE A 5 9.12 -19.36 8.08
N ASP A 6 8.36 -19.90 7.13
CA ASP A 6 8.91 -20.44 5.88
C ASP A 6 9.05 -19.34 4.82
N LYS A 7 8.02 -18.51 4.67
CA LYS A 7 8.02 -17.36 3.76
C LYS A 7 6.92 -16.37 4.08
N ILE A 8 7.09 -15.14 3.59
CA ILE A 8 6.03 -14.14 3.51
C ILE A 8 5.64 -13.97 2.04
N GLU A 9 4.35 -13.78 1.79
CA GLU A 9 3.82 -13.55 0.44
C GLU A 9 2.90 -12.35 0.44
N ILE A 10 3.23 -11.30 -0.32
CA ILE A 10 2.29 -10.23 -0.65
C ILE A 10 1.42 -10.73 -1.79
N CYS A 11 0.20 -11.17 -1.46
CA CYS A 11 -0.62 -11.99 -2.35
C CYS A 11 -1.66 -11.19 -3.14
N ASP A 12 -2.12 -10.04 -2.63
CA ASP A 12 -3.18 -9.28 -3.27
C ASP A 12 -3.09 -7.77 -3.03
N LEU A 13 -3.76 -7.02 -3.92
CA LEU A 13 -3.96 -5.58 -3.87
C LEU A 13 -5.40 -5.30 -4.30
N ARG A 14 -6.22 -4.79 -3.36
CA ARG A 14 -7.63 -4.45 -3.60
C ARG A 14 -7.87 -3.05 -3.05
N ASP A 15 -8.52 -2.18 -3.82
CA ASP A 15 -8.86 -0.83 -3.40
C ASP A 15 -7.65 -0.07 -2.78
N ASN A 16 -6.50 -0.11 -3.46
CA ASN A 16 -5.21 0.45 -3.00
C ASN A 16 -4.70 -0.11 -1.65
N THR A 17 -5.25 -1.23 -1.19
CA THR A 17 -4.87 -1.90 0.05
C THR A 17 -4.19 -3.22 -0.26
N TYR A 18 -2.95 -3.37 0.21
CA TYR A 18 -2.16 -4.59 0.04
C TYR A 18 -2.48 -5.62 1.13
N TYR A 19 -2.46 -6.90 0.76
CA TYR A 19 -2.68 -8.05 1.63
C TYR A 19 -1.49 -8.99 1.61
N ALA A 20 -1.22 -9.67 2.73
CA ALA A 20 -0.11 -10.59 2.85
C ALA A 20 -0.48 -11.87 3.61
N LEU A 21 0.21 -12.95 3.27
CA LEU A 21 0.11 -14.24 3.95
C LEU A 21 1.46 -14.57 4.60
N ILE A 22 1.40 -15.01 5.85
CA ILE A 22 2.53 -15.56 6.60
C ILE A 22 2.44 -17.08 6.51
N HIS A 23 3.39 -17.70 5.83
CA HIS A 23 3.49 -19.15 5.74
C HIS A 23 4.45 -19.66 6.81
N LEU A 24 3.99 -20.57 7.66
CA LEU A 24 4.77 -21.09 8.78
C LEU A 24 4.56 -22.59 8.99
N MET A 25 5.54 -23.21 9.64
CA MET A 25 5.47 -24.58 10.09
C MET A 25 5.41 -24.63 11.62
N ASN A 26 4.42 -25.35 12.15
CA ASN A 26 4.25 -25.59 13.58
C ASN A 26 4.11 -27.10 13.82
N ARG A 27 5.08 -27.71 14.49
CA ARG A 27 5.10 -29.17 14.78
C ARG A 27 4.84 -30.02 13.53
N GLY A 28 5.48 -29.68 12.41
CA GLY A 28 5.34 -30.38 11.13
C GLY A 28 4.04 -30.08 10.36
N LYS A 29 3.17 -29.22 10.88
CA LYS A 29 1.97 -28.76 10.16
C LYS A 29 2.24 -27.41 9.50
N ALA A 30 1.98 -27.34 8.19
CA ALA A 30 1.95 -26.08 7.46
C ALA A 30 0.69 -25.30 7.83
N LEU A 31 0.86 -24.01 8.14
CA LEU A 31 -0.20 -23.08 8.46
C LEU A 31 0.03 -21.79 7.68
N THR A 32 -1.07 -21.12 7.37
CA THR A 32 -1.07 -19.82 6.71
C THR A 32 -1.89 -18.85 7.55
N ILE A 33 -1.34 -17.67 7.80
CA ILE A 33 -1.98 -16.61 8.58
C ILE A 33 -2.15 -15.39 7.69
N ASP A 34 -3.38 -14.87 7.63
CA ASP A 34 -3.68 -13.59 6.99
C ASP A 34 -3.10 -12.43 7.81
N SER A 35 -2.46 -11.49 7.13
CA SER A 35 -1.72 -10.41 7.75
C SER A 35 -1.70 -9.17 6.88
N ARG A 36 -1.59 -8.01 7.52
CA ARG A 36 -1.16 -6.81 6.81
C ARG A 36 0.30 -6.95 6.37
N PRO A 37 0.69 -6.37 5.22
CA PRO A 37 2.07 -6.43 4.74
C PRO A 37 3.09 -5.85 5.73
N SER A 38 2.76 -4.76 6.45
CA SER A 38 3.67 -4.16 7.43
C SER A 38 4.09 -5.13 8.52
N ASP A 39 3.11 -5.89 9.05
CA ASP A 39 3.33 -6.84 10.13
C ASP A 39 4.09 -8.07 9.61
N ALA A 40 3.70 -8.56 8.43
CA ALA A 40 4.32 -9.70 7.77
C ALA A 40 5.80 -9.44 7.43
N ILE A 41 6.11 -8.27 6.86
CA ILE A 41 7.48 -7.84 6.56
C ILE A 41 8.31 -7.73 7.83
N ALA A 42 7.76 -7.11 8.89
CA ALA A 42 8.45 -6.99 10.16
C ALA A 42 8.80 -8.37 10.77
N ILE A 43 7.91 -9.35 10.61
CA ILE A 43 8.16 -10.74 11.03
C ILE A 43 9.26 -11.36 10.16
N ALA A 44 9.17 -11.26 8.83
CA ALA A 44 10.20 -11.78 7.91
C ALA A 44 11.59 -11.29 8.26
N LEU A 45 11.74 -9.99 8.54
CA LEU A 45 13.03 -9.39 8.89
C LEU A 45 13.60 -9.99 10.18
N ARG A 46 12.76 -10.20 11.21
CA ARG A 46 13.18 -10.81 12.47
C ARG A 46 13.47 -12.30 12.35
N SER A 47 12.71 -13.02 11.52
CA SER A 47 12.87 -14.46 11.32
C SER A 47 13.84 -14.82 10.20
N LYS A 48 14.36 -13.83 9.47
CA LYS A 48 15.16 -14.01 8.24
C LYS A 48 14.43 -14.87 7.19
N ALA A 49 13.11 -14.75 7.12
CA ALA A 49 12.32 -15.47 6.13
C ALA A 49 12.30 -14.71 4.79
N PRO A 50 12.31 -15.41 3.64
CA PRO A 50 12.20 -14.79 2.34
C PRO A 50 10.83 -14.12 2.16
N ILE A 51 10.81 -13.02 1.42
CA ILE A 51 9.61 -12.26 1.07
C ILE A 51 9.37 -12.41 -0.43
N PHE A 52 8.15 -12.78 -0.79
CA PHE A 52 7.69 -12.90 -2.17
C PHE A 52 6.53 -11.95 -2.43
N VAL A 53 6.35 -11.59 -3.69
CA VAL A 53 5.23 -10.77 -4.15
C VAL A 53 4.61 -11.48 -5.35
N SER A 54 3.27 -11.57 -5.37
CA SER A 54 2.54 -12.11 -6.50
C SER A 54 2.67 -11.21 -7.73
N ASP A 55 2.82 -11.80 -8.91
CA ASP A 55 2.85 -11.06 -10.18
C ASP A 55 1.58 -10.22 -10.39
N GLU A 56 0.43 -10.69 -9.90
CA GLU A 56 -0.83 -9.95 -9.96
C GLU A 56 -0.75 -8.63 -9.18
N VAL A 57 -0.12 -8.65 -7.99
CA VAL A 57 0.09 -7.46 -7.17
C VAL A 57 0.98 -6.45 -7.88
N LEU A 58 2.07 -6.93 -8.51
CA LEU A 58 2.96 -6.07 -9.29
C LEU A 58 2.23 -5.41 -10.46
N ASN A 59 1.38 -6.16 -11.16
CA ASN A 59 0.61 -5.64 -12.29
C ASN A 59 -0.43 -4.61 -11.84
N LYS A 60 -1.18 -4.88 -10.76
CA LYS A 60 -2.15 -3.94 -10.19
C LYS A 60 -1.46 -2.66 -9.68
N SER A 61 -0.30 -2.78 -9.02
CA SER A 61 0.47 -1.63 -8.53
C SER A 61 0.85 -0.69 -9.67
N LYS A 62 1.38 -1.22 -10.78
CA LYS A 62 1.77 -0.42 -11.95
C LYS A 62 0.59 0.37 -12.52
N GLN A 63 -0.60 -0.23 -12.57
CA GLN A 63 -1.81 0.45 -13.05
C GLN A 63 -2.21 1.61 -12.13
N ILE A 64 -2.08 1.44 -10.82
CA ILE A 64 -2.37 2.49 -9.83
C ILE A 64 -1.35 3.63 -9.92
N GLU A 65 -0.06 3.32 -10.09
CA GLU A 65 0.99 4.32 -10.30
C GLU A 65 0.74 5.13 -11.58
N ALA A 66 0.47 4.45 -12.70
CA ALA A 66 0.11 5.10 -13.94
C ALA A 66 -1.16 5.96 -13.80
N ALA A 67 -2.17 5.47 -13.07
CA ALA A 67 -3.39 6.23 -12.81
C ALA A 67 -3.10 7.52 -12.00
N ARG A 68 -2.22 7.45 -11.00
CA ARG A 68 -1.78 8.60 -10.20
C ARG A 68 -1.00 9.62 -11.02
N GLU A 69 -0.12 9.16 -11.92
CA GLU A 69 0.61 10.04 -12.85
C GLU A 69 -0.31 10.62 -13.93
N SER A 70 -1.37 9.90 -14.28
CA SER A 70 -2.35 10.31 -15.29
C SER A 70 -3.49 11.16 -14.74
N VAL A 71 -3.52 11.49 -13.44
CA VAL A 71 -4.43 12.53 -12.93
C VAL A 71 -4.13 13.76 -13.76
N PRO A 72 -5.01 14.15 -14.70
CA PRO A 72 -4.75 15.30 -15.50
C PRO A 72 -4.80 16.46 -14.51
N ALA A 73 -3.74 17.27 -14.46
CA ALA A 73 -3.98 18.68 -14.28
C ALA A 73 -5.11 19.01 -15.24
N ASP A 74 -6.31 19.32 -14.74
CA ASP A 74 -7.44 19.67 -15.58
C ASP A 74 -6.96 20.85 -16.44
N LYS A 75 -6.64 20.55 -17.72
CA LYS A 75 -6.05 21.52 -18.64
C LYS A 75 -7.12 22.49 -19.15
N SER A 76 -8.38 22.30 -18.77
CA SER A 76 -9.43 23.28 -19.00
C SER A 76 -9.07 24.61 -18.34
N GLU A 77 -9.63 25.70 -18.83
CA GLU A 77 -9.43 27.01 -18.19
C GLU A 77 -9.88 27.02 -16.73
N GLN A 78 -10.85 26.18 -16.37
CA GLN A 78 -11.33 26.05 -15.00
C GLN A 78 -10.27 25.39 -14.11
N GLY A 79 -9.66 24.29 -14.56
CA GLY A 79 -8.60 23.62 -13.82
C GLY A 79 -7.35 24.46 -13.61
N LYS A 80 -6.95 25.27 -14.61
CA LYS A 80 -5.87 26.25 -14.46
C LYS A 80 -6.20 27.33 -13.43
N ARG A 81 -7.43 27.86 -13.45
CA ARG A 81 -7.89 28.82 -12.43
C ARG A 81 -7.85 28.23 -11.02
N TRP A 82 -8.27 26.97 -10.86
CA TRP A 82 -8.20 26.30 -9.56
C TRP A 82 -6.75 26.11 -9.08
N GLN A 83 -5.81 25.80 -9.98
CA GLN A 83 -4.38 25.72 -9.64
C GLN A 83 -3.82 27.07 -9.19
N ASP A 84 -4.12 28.16 -9.93
CA ASP A 84 -3.69 29.52 -9.58
C ASP A 84 -4.27 29.98 -8.23
N ILE A 85 -5.49 29.57 -7.89
CA ILE A 85 -6.14 29.85 -6.61
C ILE A 85 -5.44 29.08 -5.48
N LEU A 86 -5.13 27.80 -5.69
CA LEU A 86 -4.44 26.96 -4.72
C LEU A 86 -3.00 27.42 -4.44
N GLU A 87 -2.28 27.89 -5.46
CA GLU A 87 -0.92 28.43 -5.28
C GLU A 87 -0.88 29.77 -4.52
N LYS A 88 -1.96 30.55 -4.61
CA LYS A 88 -2.06 31.86 -3.94
C LYS A 88 -2.71 31.80 -2.57
N LEU A 89 -3.23 30.64 -2.17
CA LEU A 89 -3.85 30.44 -0.86
C LEU A 89 -2.78 30.38 0.23
N ASN A 90 -2.89 31.28 1.21
CA ASN A 90 -2.06 31.27 2.40
C ASN A 90 -2.68 30.38 3.49
N PRO A 91 -1.90 29.85 4.43
CA PRO A 91 -2.40 29.05 5.55
C PRO A 91 -3.50 29.73 6.38
N GLU A 92 -3.52 31.07 6.37
CA GLU A 92 -4.48 31.92 7.07
C GLU A 92 -5.85 32.02 6.37
N ASP A 93 -5.90 31.73 5.07
CA ASP A 93 -7.14 31.72 4.26
C ASP A 93 -8.01 30.48 4.54
N PHE A 94 -7.44 29.44 5.17
CA PHE A 94 -8.17 28.29 5.73
C PHE A 94 -8.86 28.65 7.06
N GLY A 95 -9.25 29.92 7.21
CA GLY A 95 -9.70 30.57 8.44
C GLY A 95 -10.55 29.65 9.31
N LYS A 96 -10.05 29.45 10.54
CA LYS A 96 -10.66 28.78 11.70
C LYS A 96 -12.00 28.11 11.39
N TYR A 97 -11.96 26.82 11.13
CA TYR A 97 -13.15 25.97 11.14
C TYR A 97 -13.88 26.18 12.47
N LYS A 98 -15.01 26.91 12.42
CA LYS A 98 -15.97 26.90 13.51
C LYS A 98 -16.69 25.57 13.38
N MET A 99 -16.36 24.66 14.30
CA MET A 99 -17.20 23.50 14.59
C MET A 99 -18.60 23.96 15.00
#